data_AF-A0A949WCG9-F1
#
_entry.id   AF-A0A949WCG9-F1
#
_cell.length_a   1.000
_cell.length_b   1.000
_cell.length_c   1.000
_cell.angle_alpha   90.00
_cell.angle_beta   90.00
_cell.angle_gamma   90.00
#
_symmetry.space_group_name_H-M   'P 1'
#
loop_
_entity.id
_entity.type
_entity.pdbx_description
1 polymer ?
#
loop_
_entity_poly.entity_id
_entity_poly.type
_entity_poly.pdbx_seq_one_letter_code
_entity_poly.pdbx_strand_id
1 'polypeptide(L)'
;MWESFSLAILIGAAVLIPLSMHANVHVPTSFLRFFGGACPLCGGTRAVTALCMGHFDVALQYNPLALFIFGAMLYGALTYLFVTLPFGRRLLLYTSDGEARFIKAFILLAFAANWAYVLYAGMYQVPLQV
;
A
#
# COMPACT_ATOMS: atom_id res chain seq x y z
N MET A 1 22.03 6.07 -16.56
CA MET A 1 21.75 6.97 -15.41
C MET A 1 20.60 6.45 -14.53
N TRP A 2 19.50 5.94 -15.09
CA TRP A 2 18.38 5.36 -14.34
C TRP A 2 18.70 4.01 -13.68
N GLU A 3 19.44 3.15 -14.38
CA GLU A 3 19.81 1.81 -13.87
C GLU A 3 20.74 1.88 -12.66
N SER A 4 21.73 2.79 -12.69
CA SER A 4 22.64 3.03 -11.57
C SER A 4 21.93 3.55 -10.32
N PHE A 5 20.88 4.36 -10.49
CA PHE A 5 20.06 4.86 -9.37
C PHE A 5 19.21 3.73 -8.76
N SER A 6 18.64 2.87 -9.61
CA SER A 6 17.87 1.70 -9.19
C SER A 6 18.74 0.69 -8.44
N LEU A 7 19.95 0.44 -8.93
CA LEU A 7 20.93 -0.44 -8.27
C LEU A 7 21.39 0.12 -6.92
N ALA A 8 21.65 1.43 -6.83
CA ALA A 8 22.03 2.07 -5.57
C ALA A 8 20.92 1.95 -4.50
N ILE A 9 19.65 2.11 -4.89
CA ILE A 9 18.51 1.93 -3.98
C ILE A 9 18.37 0.47 -3.55
N LEU A 10 18.51 -0.48 -4.47
CA LEU A 10 18.41 -1.91 -4.16
C LEU A 10 19.53 -2.37 -3.22
N ILE A 11 20.77 -1.95 -3.47
CA ILE A 11 21.91 -2.27 -2.61
C ILE A 11 21.75 -1.61 -1.23
N GLY A 12 21.34 -0.34 -1.20
CA GLY A 12 21.06 0.37 0.05
C GLY A 12 19.97 -0.32 0.88
N ALA A 13 18.86 -0.73 0.24
CA ALA A 13 17.80 -1.48 0.90
C ALA A 13 18.29 -2.84 1.40
N ALA A 14 19.06 -3.58 0.59
CA ALA A 14 19.59 -4.90 0.95
C ALA A 14 20.56 -4.87 2.14
N VAL A 15 21.24 -3.75 2.41
CA VAL A 15 22.13 -3.59 3.57
C VAL A 15 21.41 -2.99 4.77
N LEU A 16 20.58 -1.96 4.56
CA LEU A 16 19.90 -1.25 5.64
C LEU A 16 18.78 -2.08 6.29
N ILE A 17 18.07 -2.92 5.52
CA ILE A 17 17.00 -3.77 6.05
C ILE A 17 17.55 -4.79 7.06
N PRO A 18 18.56 -5.64 6.74
CA PRO A 18 19.15 -6.56 7.72
C PRO A 18 19.79 -5.84 8.91
N LEU A 19 20.47 -4.72 8.67
CA LEU A 19 21.09 -3.94 9.73
C LEU A 19 20.05 -3.40 10.71
N SER A 20 18.90 -2.97 10.21
CA SER A 20 17.77 -2.53 11.06
C SER A 20 17.22 -3.65 11.94
N MET A 21 17.14 -4.87 11.39
CA MET A 21 16.62 -6.03 12.13
C MET A 21 17.63 -6.50 13.19
N HIS A 22 18.93 -6.40 12.91
CA HIS A 22 19.98 -6.85 13.82
C HIS A 22 20.31 -5.82 14.90
N ALA A 23 20.25 -4.52 14.59
CA ALA A 23 20.63 -3.45 15.53
C ALA A 23 19.46 -2.86 16.33
N ASN A 24 18.22 -3.32 16.14
CA ASN A 24 17.00 -2.71 16.71
C ASN A 24 16.87 -1.20 16.40
N VAL A 25 17.59 -0.71 15.38
CA VAL A 25 17.52 0.67 14.93
C VAL A 25 16.29 0.80 14.04
N HIS A 26 15.29 1.53 14.53
CA HIS A 26 14.10 1.85 13.77
C HIS A 26 14.45 2.80 12.62
N VAL A 27 14.83 2.25 11.47
CA VAL A 27 14.96 3.07 10.25
C VAL A 27 13.58 3.58 9.86
N PRO A 28 13.40 4.90 9.70
CA PRO A 28 12.14 5.43 9.24
C PRO A 28 11.82 4.87 7.85
N THR A 29 10.74 4.11 7.74
CA THR A 29 10.29 3.43 6.51
C THR A 29 9.91 4.39 5.36
N SER A 30 9.94 5.71 5.61
CA SER A 30 9.68 6.73 4.58
C SER A 30 10.39 8.05 4.93
N PHE A 31 10.74 8.84 3.92
CA PHE A 31 11.30 10.19 4.08
C PHE A 31 10.41 11.10 4.91
N LEU A 32 9.08 11.01 4.73
CA LEU A 32 8.12 11.78 5.53
C LEU A 32 8.24 11.48 7.02
N ARG A 33 8.59 10.24 7.39
CA ARG A 33 8.74 9.82 8.79
C ARG A 33 9.96 10.45 9.46
N PHE A 34 10.96 10.88 8.69
CA PHE A 34 12.05 11.71 9.20
C PHE A 34 11.54 13.09 9.68
N PHE A 35 10.53 13.65 9.01
CA PHE A 35 9.88 14.92 9.37
C PHE A 35 8.66 14.73 10.30
N GLY A 36 8.47 13.55 10.88
CA GLY A 36 7.33 13.24 11.75
C GLY A 36 6.02 12.91 11.01
N GLY A 37 6.01 12.92 9.69
CA GLY A 37 4.86 12.55 8.87
C GLY A 37 4.75 11.05 8.60
N ALA A 38 3.53 10.55 8.43
CA ALA A 38 3.29 9.20 7.94
C ALA A 38 3.01 9.22 6.43
N CYS A 39 3.46 8.18 5.72
CA CYS A 39 3.00 7.95 4.35
C CYS A 39 1.55 7.41 4.36
N PRO A 40 0.75 7.67 3.31
CA PRO A 40 -0.66 7.24 3.25
C PRO A 40 -0.85 5.72 3.28
N LEU A 41 0.14 4.94 2.84
CA LEU A 41 0.14 3.48 2.89
C LEU A 41 0.89 2.91 4.11
N CYS A 42 1.38 3.75 5.01
CA CYS A 42 2.14 3.29 6.17
C CYS A 42 1.22 2.42 7.05
N GLY A 43 1.71 1.26 7.47
CA GLY A 43 0.90 0.23 8.15
C GLY A 43 0.14 -0.71 7.21
N GLY A 44 0.21 -0.55 5.88
CA GLY A 44 -0.49 -1.40 4.93
C GLY A 44 -0.04 -2.87 4.95
N THR A 45 1.26 -3.14 5.14
CA THR A 45 1.75 -4.52 5.32
C THR A 45 1.16 -5.17 6.56
N ARG A 46 1.05 -4.43 7.68
CA ARG A 46 0.39 -4.90 8.91
C ARG A 46 -1.10 -5.15 8.72
N ALA A 47 -1.79 -4.28 7.98
CA ALA A 47 -3.19 -4.46 7.62
C ALA A 47 -3.40 -5.78 6.86
N VAL A 48 -2.57 -6.04 5.84
CA VAL A 48 -2.65 -7.29 5.07
C VAL A 48 -2.26 -8.51 5.91
N THR A 49 -1.24 -8.40 6.78
CA THR A 49 -0.89 -9.50 7.68
C THR A 49 -2.04 -9.84 8.64
N ALA A 50 -2.67 -8.84 9.26
CA ALA A 50 -3.84 -9.04 10.11
C ALA A 50 -5.01 -9.66 9.34
N LEU A 51 -5.23 -9.24 8.10
CA LEU A 51 -6.22 -9.84 7.21
C LEU A 51 -5.93 -11.32 6.95
N CYS A 52 -4.69 -11.67 6.63
CA CYS A 52 -4.27 -13.07 6.41
C CYS A 52 -4.38 -13.93 7.66
N MET A 53 -4.28 -13.34 8.85
CA MET A 53 -4.50 -14.02 10.14
C MET A 53 -5.98 -14.13 10.53
N GLY A 54 -6.90 -13.56 9.74
CA GLY A 54 -8.35 -13.60 10.00
C GLY A 54 -8.88 -12.47 10.88
N HIS A 55 -8.05 -11.49 11.24
CA HIS A 55 -8.42 -10.33 12.06
C HIS A 55 -8.82 -9.14 11.18
N PHE A 56 -10.03 -9.19 10.62
CA PHE A 56 -10.56 -8.18 9.70
C PHE A 56 -10.75 -6.80 10.34
N ASP A 57 -11.15 -6.77 11.60
CA ASP A 57 -11.34 -5.57 12.40
C ASP A 57 -10.01 -4.83 12.62
N VAL A 58 -8.98 -5.57 13.04
CA VAL A 58 -7.62 -5.05 13.23
C VAL A 58 -7.03 -4.58 11.89
N ALA A 59 -7.25 -5.35 10.82
CA ALA A 59 -6.79 -4.99 9.48
C ALA A 59 -7.37 -3.65 9.00
N LEU A 60 -8.67 -3.42 9.22
CA LEU A 60 -9.35 -2.18 8.83
C LEU A 60 -8.82 -0.98 9.62
N GLN A 61 -8.51 -1.17 10.90
CA GLN A 61 -7.95 -0.12 11.76
C GLN A 61 -6.53 0.28 11.32
N TYR A 62 -5.72 -0.65 10.80
CA TYR A 62 -4.36 -0.29 10.37
C TYR A 62 -4.34 0.61 9.14
N ASN A 63 -5.00 0.22 8.05
CA ASN A 63 -5.01 1.00 6.82
C ASN A 63 -6.12 0.52 5.87
N PRO A 64 -7.30 1.14 5.85
CA PRO A 64 -8.42 0.68 5.03
C PRO A 64 -8.12 0.80 3.52
N LEU A 65 -7.37 1.82 3.11
CA LEU A 65 -6.98 1.98 1.70
C LEU A 65 -5.99 0.91 1.24
N ALA A 66 -5.09 0.45 2.11
CA ALA A 66 -4.20 -0.67 1.78
C ALA A 66 -4.97 -1.96 1.51
N LEU A 67 -6.04 -2.23 2.26
CA LEU A 67 -6.92 -3.38 2.02
C LEU A 67 -7.64 -3.26 0.68
N PHE A 68 -8.14 -2.07 0.34
CA PHE A 68 -8.79 -1.84 -0.94
C PHE A 68 -7.83 -2.06 -2.12
N ILE A 69 -6.60 -1.54 -2.03
CA ILE A 69 -5.55 -1.76 -3.04
C ILE A 69 -5.21 -3.24 -3.15
N PHE A 70 -5.03 -3.93 -2.01
CA PHE A 70 -4.73 -5.36 -2.01
C PHE A 70 -5.85 -6.18 -2.66
N GLY A 71 -7.11 -5.87 -2.33
CA GLY A 71 -8.28 -6.49 -2.96
C GLY A 71 -8.37 -6.21 -4.47
N ALA A 72 -8.14 -4.97 -4.90
CA ALA A 72 -8.09 -4.62 -6.32
C ALA A 72 -6.96 -5.34 -7.07
N MET A 73 -5.80 -5.48 -6.43
CA MET A 73 -4.66 -6.24 -6.97
C MET A 73 -4.98 -7.72 -7.10
N LEU A 74 -5.60 -8.32 -6.08
CA LEU A 74 -6.04 -9.71 -6.09
C LEU A 74 -7.10 -9.94 -7.17
N TYR A 75 -8.09 -9.06 -7.27
CA TYR A 75 -9.11 -9.10 -8.31
C TYR A 75 -8.48 -9.01 -9.72
N GLY A 76 -7.53 -8.10 -9.91
CA GLY A 76 -6.78 -7.96 -11.16
C GLY A 76 -5.99 -9.22 -11.50
N ALA A 77 -5.29 -9.81 -10.53
CA ALA A 77 -4.54 -11.05 -10.70
C ALA A 77 -5.46 -12.23 -11.05
N LEU A 78 -6.59 -12.39 -10.34
CA LEU A 78 -7.57 -13.44 -10.60
C LEU A 78 -8.20 -13.27 -11.99
N THR A 79 -8.60 -12.06 -12.36
CA THR A 79 -9.15 -11.77 -13.69
C THR A 79 -8.12 -12.06 -14.78
N TYR A 80 -6.86 -11.71 -14.55
CA TYR A 80 -5.79 -12.01 -15.49
C TYR A 80 -5.60 -13.52 -15.68
N LEU A 81 -5.51 -14.27 -14.57
CA LEU A 81 -5.31 -15.72 -14.56
C LEU A 81 -6.50 -16.51 -15.13
N PHE A 82 -7.73 -16.13 -14.77
CA PHE A 82 -8.93 -16.92 -15.08
C PHE A 82 -9.72 -16.42 -16.28
N VAL A 83 -9.52 -15.17 -16.72
CA VAL A 83 -10.25 -14.58 -17.85
C VAL A 83 -9.32 -14.21 -18.99
N THR A 84 -8.23 -13.50 -18.69
CA THR A 84 -7.38 -12.93 -19.74
C THR A 84 -6.47 -13.98 -20.38
N LEU A 85 -5.80 -14.81 -19.58
CA LEU A 85 -4.94 -15.90 -20.04
C LEU A 85 -5.71 -16.98 -20.84
N PRO A 86 -6.83 -17.54 -20.35
CA PRO A 86 -7.53 -18.63 -21.04
C PRO A 86 -8.42 -18.16 -22.21
N PHE A 87 -9.03 -16.98 -22.13
CA PHE A 87 -10.00 -16.52 -23.14
C PHE A 87 -9.53 -15.34 -23.99
N GLY A 88 -8.35 -14.77 -23.71
CA GLY A 88 -7.81 -13.61 -24.44
C GLY A 88 -8.63 -12.32 -24.26
N ARG A 89 -9.61 -12.31 -23.34
CA ARG A 89 -10.52 -11.18 -23.13
C ARG A 89 -9.96 -10.25 -22.06
N ARG A 90 -9.67 -9.00 -22.44
CA ARG A 90 -9.35 -7.94 -21.49
C ARG A 90 -10.63 -7.23 -21.06
N LEU A 91 -10.84 -7.08 -19.76
CA LEU A 91 -11.89 -6.20 -19.25
C LEU A 91 -11.47 -4.75 -19.52
N LEU A 92 -12.12 -4.14 -20.50
CA LEU A 92 -11.92 -2.74 -20.84
C LEU A 92 -13.04 -1.96 -20.15
N LEU A 93 -12.66 -1.18 -19.13
CA LEU A 93 -13.59 -0.26 -18.48
C LEU A 93 -13.88 0.88 -19.46
N TYR A 94 -15.07 0.86 -20.06
CA TYR A 94 -15.54 1.97 -20.86
C TYR A 94 -16.08 3.03 -19.90
N THR A 95 -15.46 4.21 -19.88
CA THR A 95 -15.84 5.29 -18.96
C THR A 95 -15.95 6.58 -19.77
N SER A 96 -17.02 7.36 -19.56
CA SER A 96 -17.15 8.68 -20.20
C SER A 96 -16.18 9.69 -19.58
N ASP A 97 -15.84 10.76 -20.30
CA ASP A 97 -14.88 11.78 -19.81
C ASP A 97 -15.32 12.45 -18.50
N GLY A 98 -16.62 12.62 -18.30
CA GLY A 98 -17.19 13.17 -17.06
C GLY A 98 -17.09 12.20 -15.88
N GLU A 99 -17.39 10.92 -16.14
CA GLU A 99 -17.35 9.84 -15.16
C GLU A 99 -15.91 9.50 -14.76
N ALA A 100 -14.97 9.55 -15.71
CA ALA A 100 -13.54 9.38 -15.44
C ALA A 100 -12.99 10.49 -14.54
N ARG A 101 -13.46 11.73 -14.73
CA ARG A 101 -13.08 12.86 -13.86
C ARG A 101 -13.63 12.68 -12.45
N PHE A 102 -14.88 12.24 -12.34
CA PHE A 102 -15.52 11.96 -11.05
C PHE A 102 -14.78 10.83 -10.30
N ILE A 103 -14.48 9.72 -10.97
CA ILE A 103 -13.74 8.60 -10.38
C ILE A 103 -12.35 9.05 -9.92
N LYS A 104 -11.63 9.83 -10.74
CA LYS A 104 -10.31 10.38 -10.34
C LYS A 104 -10.43 11.27 -9.11
N ALA A 105 -11.39 12.18 -9.08
CA ALA A 105 -11.62 13.06 -7.94
C ALA A 105 -11.95 12.26 -6.68
N PHE A 106 -12.81 11.25 -6.80
CA PHE A 106 -13.17 10.35 -5.71
C PHE A 106 -11.95 9.58 -5.17
N ILE A 107 -11.11 9.02 -6.05
CA ILE A 107 -9.88 8.32 -5.65
C ILE A 107 -8.93 9.26 -4.91
N LEU A 108 -8.73 10.48 -5.41
CA LEU A 108 -7.88 11.47 -4.76
C LEU A 108 -8.41 11.89 -3.38
N LEU A 109 -9.73 12.07 -3.26
CA LEU A 109 -10.37 12.38 -1.98
C LEU A 109 -10.26 11.21 -0.99
N ALA A 110 -10.51 9.98 -1.44
CA ALA A 110 -10.36 8.78 -0.62
C ALA A 110 -8.91 8.61 -0.14
N PHE A 111 -7.94 8.91 -1.00
CA PHE A 111 -6.53 8.89 -0.67
C PHE A 111 -6.18 9.95 0.41
N ALA A 112 -6.66 11.18 0.24
CA ALA A 112 -6.45 12.24 1.21
C ALA A 112 -7.14 11.94 2.56
N ALA A 113 -8.37 11.41 2.53
CA ALA A 113 -9.11 11.02 3.73
C ALA A 113 -8.41 9.89 4.49
N ASN A 114 -7.96 8.85 3.78
CA ASN A 114 -7.18 7.78 4.40
C ASN A 114 -5.85 8.30 4.98
N TRP A 115 -5.19 9.22 4.27
CA TRP A 115 -3.96 9.81 4.77
C TRP A 115 -4.16 10.60 6.06
N ALA A 116 -5.22 11.42 6.12
CA ALA A 116 -5.61 12.14 7.33
C ALA A 116 -5.96 11.16 8.47
N TYR A 117 -6.66 10.06 8.18
CA TYR A 117 -6.94 9.01 9.15
C TYR A 117 -5.66 8.38 9.71
N VAL A 118 -4.70 7.98 8.86
CA VAL A 118 -3.44 7.36 9.29
C VAL A 118 -2.59 8.33 10.14
N LEU A 119 -2.59 9.62 9.79
CA LEU A 119 -1.91 10.66 10.58
C LEU A 119 -2.58 10.87 11.93
N TYR A 120 -3.92 10.95 11.97
CA TYR A 120 -4.68 11.16 13.20
C TYR A 120 -4.64 9.95 14.14
N ALA A 121 -4.81 8.75 13.59
CA ALA A 121 -4.90 7.52 14.37
C ALA A 121 -3.53 7.00 14.82
N GLY A 122 -2.41 7.47 14.25
CA GLY A 122 -1.07 7.07 14.67
C GLY A 122 -0.71 5.60 14.38
N MET A 123 -1.56 4.87 13.63
CA MET A 123 -1.44 3.42 13.39
C MET A 123 -0.17 3.01 12.60
N TYR A 124 0.57 3.99 12.07
CA TYR A 124 1.89 3.78 11.46
C TYR A 124 3.00 3.51 12.49
N GLN A 125 2.80 3.86 13.76
CA GLN A 125 3.76 3.60 14.85
C GLN A 125 3.44 2.32 15.63
N VAL A 126 2.16 1.95 15.72
CA VAL A 126 1.70 0.82 16.51
C VAL A 126 2.21 -0.51 15.92
N PRO A 127 2.88 -1.38 16.70
CA PRO A 127 3.27 -2.72 16.25
C PRO A 127 2.03 -3.57 15.99
N LEU A 128 2.17 -4.67 15.23
CA LEU A 128 1.04 -5.55 14.90
C LEU A 128 0.42 -6.14 16.18
N GLN A 129 -0.87 -5.88 16.40
CA GLN A 129 -1.65 -6.34 17.56
C GLN A 129 -2.52 -7.55 17.18
N VAL A 130 -1.88 -8.67 16.87
CA VAL A 130 -2.52 -9.95 16.51
C VAL A 130 -2.05 -11.04 17.46
#